data_AF-A0A2A2IGB7-F1
#
_entry.id   AF-A0A2A2IGB7-F1
#
_cell.length_a   1.000
_cell.length_b   1.000
_cell.length_c   1.000
_cell.angle_alpha   90.00
_cell.angle_beta   90.00
_cell.angle_gamma   90.00
#
_symmetry.space_group_name_H-M   'P 1'
#
loop_
_entity.id
_entity.type
_entity.pdbx_description
1 polymer ?
#
loop_
_entity_poly.entity_id
_entity_poly.type
_entity_poly.pdbx_seq_one_letter_code
_entity_poly.pdbx_strand_id
1 'polypeptide(L)'
;MKEQISVKPKILDLQSTNDIYMTLNIRILSNKPNLNGAVFTSDFIEKNVQNKDKLIGIPFVVDRDRLEEGDFTQLSHNLTADGELGTDQIGSFVDFWQEEDGDTLYLCGQIRVMKRYSRVCEAIVELFSESNLNTSCEILVQGYEEITDDGIRKIHYNDGRNALFASCLVSNPADVNAKGTLLIAEAYEQDIKNQKGDVIMPNNNKQDKIETFNKGVEVKYHGVLETSALKWHEVRDKVFNLVNPYNAEKDEREYNYMIMELFTSYLILEDWDNFDVLYKASYEIDGDTITIAPKEDWQVGSYGFIPEGIELNSIIVNHDAKLVELNKELDKTKEELETMSKEKQTDVELNEAKIKELEEKVVELNATIVSEQEAKQALEVTITELSGTVDELTPFKEQVETAKKEKETAELTEKYSKLITKEVFASERVTKAIEELDSVELNSVVVEEIAKQKQTDLETASTKDKDVVIAATQGKDLITYDKDASYWASPRS
;
A
#
# COMPACT_ATOMS: atom_id res chain seq x y z
N MET A 1 22.01 34.52 28.69
CA MET A 1 22.61 33.51 27.78
C MET A 1 21.87 33.63 26.46
N LYS A 2 22.58 33.84 25.35
CA LYS A 2 21.96 33.83 24.01
C LYS A 2 21.88 32.38 23.54
N GLU A 3 20.69 31.91 23.23
CA GLU A 3 20.49 30.59 22.60
C GLU A 3 21.21 30.57 21.26
N GLN A 4 22.12 29.60 21.13
CA GLN A 4 22.88 29.37 19.91
C GLN A 4 22.01 28.51 19.01
N ILE A 5 21.34 29.15 18.03
CA ILE A 5 20.56 28.47 17.00
C ILE A 5 21.52 27.62 16.18
N SER A 6 21.47 26.30 16.38
CA SER A 6 22.21 25.32 15.57
C SER A 6 21.47 25.10 14.26
N VAL A 7 21.81 25.88 13.23
CA VAL A 7 21.41 25.58 11.85
C VAL A 7 22.23 24.39 11.38
N LYS A 8 21.62 23.20 11.35
CA LYS A 8 22.23 22.05 10.66
C LYS A 8 22.13 22.32 9.15
N PRO A 9 23.25 22.31 8.40
CA PRO A 9 23.18 22.37 6.95
C PRO A 9 22.43 21.13 6.45
N LYS A 10 21.28 21.35 5.81
CA LYS A 10 20.60 20.32 5.03
C LYS A 10 21.35 20.26 3.71
N ILE A 11 22.15 19.21 3.51
CA ILE A 11 22.75 18.92 2.21
C ILE A 11 21.58 18.65 1.26
N LEU A 12 21.30 19.59 0.37
CA LEU A 12 20.47 19.37 -0.80
C LEU A 12 21.36 18.65 -1.81
N ASP A 13 21.18 17.33 -1.95
CA ASP A 13 21.61 16.65 -3.16
C ASP A 13 20.92 17.34 -4.33
N LEU A 14 21.67 18.10 -5.13
CA LEU A 14 21.22 18.49 -6.46
C LEU A 14 20.99 17.17 -7.19
N GLN A 15 19.72 16.82 -7.41
CA GLN A 15 19.34 15.65 -8.19
C GLN A 15 20.16 15.64 -9.49
N SER A 16 20.73 14.48 -9.81
CA SER A 16 21.37 14.18 -11.08
C SER A 16 20.61 14.83 -12.24
N THR A 17 21.33 15.64 -13.03
CA THR A 17 20.81 16.42 -14.14
C THR A 17 19.92 15.58 -15.06
N ASN A 18 18.76 16.12 -15.46
CA ASN A 18 17.83 15.47 -16.37
C ASN A 18 17.77 16.19 -17.72
N ASP A 19 18.24 15.53 -18.77
CA ASP A 19 18.28 16.12 -20.13
C ASP A 19 16.90 16.40 -20.74
N ILE A 20 15.82 15.84 -20.17
CA ILE A 20 14.48 15.86 -20.76
C ILE A 20 13.62 16.99 -20.16
N TYR A 21 13.80 17.33 -18.89
CA TYR A 21 12.95 18.30 -18.19
C TYR A 21 13.70 19.16 -17.18
N MET A 22 13.17 20.37 -16.93
CA MET A 22 13.50 21.19 -15.77
C MET A 22 12.47 20.99 -14.66
N THR A 23 12.88 21.12 -13.41
CA THR A 23 11.98 20.95 -12.25
C THR A 23 11.66 22.31 -11.64
N LEU A 24 10.36 22.59 -11.51
CA LEU A 24 9.83 23.83 -10.94
C LEU A 24 8.84 23.49 -9.82
N ASN A 25 9.04 24.04 -8.63
CA ASN A 25 8.06 24.02 -7.57
C ASN A 25 7.33 25.36 -7.52
N ILE A 26 6.02 25.32 -7.34
CA ILE A 26 5.18 26.50 -7.19
C ILE A 26 4.25 26.37 -5.99
N ARG A 27 3.87 27.52 -5.43
CA ARG A 27 2.62 27.67 -4.68
C ARG A 27 1.51 27.86 -5.71
N ILE A 28 0.52 26.99 -5.71
CA ILE A 28 -0.57 26.98 -6.70
C ILE A 28 -1.69 27.90 -6.26
N LEU A 29 -2.09 27.77 -4.98
CA LEU A 29 -3.19 28.50 -4.36
C LEU A 29 -3.02 28.52 -2.84
N SER A 30 -3.81 29.36 -2.17
CA SER A 30 -3.82 29.47 -0.72
C SER A 30 -5.22 29.53 -0.14
N ASN A 31 -5.32 29.44 1.19
CA ASN A 31 -6.57 29.68 1.92
C ASN A 31 -6.90 31.17 2.14
N LYS A 32 -6.33 32.07 1.34
CA LYS A 32 -6.67 33.50 1.32
C LYS A 32 -7.61 33.83 0.16
N PRO A 33 -8.38 34.93 0.24
CA PRO A 33 -9.18 35.40 -0.88
C PRO A 33 -8.30 35.73 -2.08
N ASN A 34 -8.64 35.16 -3.24
CA ASN A 34 -7.97 35.45 -4.51
C ASN A 34 -8.63 36.63 -5.23
N LEU A 35 -8.05 37.04 -6.36
CA LEU A 35 -8.53 38.16 -7.18
C LEU A 35 -9.91 37.94 -7.81
N ASN A 36 -10.43 36.70 -7.78
CA ASN A 36 -11.77 36.35 -8.22
C ASN A 36 -12.80 36.37 -7.07
N GLY A 37 -12.43 36.81 -5.86
CA GLY A 37 -13.33 36.75 -4.70
C GLY A 37 -13.69 35.32 -4.30
N ALA A 38 -12.77 34.38 -4.49
CA ALA A 38 -12.91 33.00 -4.04
C ALA A 38 -11.84 32.68 -2.98
N VAL A 39 -12.19 31.81 -2.04
CA VAL A 39 -11.30 31.28 -1.01
C VAL A 39 -11.32 29.77 -1.07
N PHE A 40 -10.15 29.15 -1.16
CA PHE A 40 -10.02 27.71 -0.99
C PHE A 40 -9.97 27.39 0.50
N THR A 41 -10.82 26.49 0.97
CA THR A 41 -10.80 26.12 2.39
C THR A 41 -9.57 25.27 2.71
N SER A 42 -9.19 25.20 3.99
CA SER A 42 -8.14 24.26 4.41
C SER A 42 -8.50 22.81 4.06
N ASP A 43 -9.79 22.44 4.16
CA ASP A 43 -10.32 21.15 3.72
C ASP A 43 -10.01 20.89 2.23
N PHE A 44 -10.22 21.88 1.35
CA PHE A 44 -9.87 21.74 -0.06
C PHE A 44 -8.38 21.41 -0.25
N ILE A 45 -7.49 22.13 0.43
CA ILE A 45 -6.04 21.93 0.30
C ILE A 45 -5.62 20.56 0.84
N GLU A 46 -6.01 20.26 2.08
CA GLU A 46 -5.64 19.02 2.78
C GLU A 46 -6.15 17.78 2.01
N LYS A 47 -7.38 17.82 1.51
CA LYS A 47 -7.95 16.70 0.74
C LYS A 47 -7.33 16.53 -0.63
N ASN A 48 -6.93 17.61 -1.30
CA ASN A 48 -6.16 17.51 -2.54
C ASN A 48 -4.79 16.86 -2.30
N VAL A 49 -4.09 17.20 -1.20
CA VAL A 49 -2.83 16.53 -0.83
C VAL A 49 -3.05 15.05 -0.47
N GLN A 50 -4.10 14.73 0.30
CA GLN A 50 -4.46 13.34 0.63
C GLN A 50 -4.78 12.49 -0.61
N ASN A 51 -5.25 13.11 -1.69
CA ASN A 51 -5.65 12.44 -2.93
C ASN A 51 -4.73 12.81 -4.12
N LYS A 52 -3.48 13.22 -3.84
CA LYS A 52 -2.58 13.80 -4.84
C LYS A 52 -2.31 12.91 -6.07
N ASP A 53 -2.42 11.60 -5.93
CA ASP A 53 -2.25 10.64 -7.03
C ASP A 53 -3.23 10.90 -8.19
N LYS A 54 -4.41 11.47 -7.91
CA LYS A 54 -5.40 11.87 -8.93
C LYS A 54 -5.05 13.17 -9.66
N LEU A 55 -4.14 13.96 -9.09
CA LEU A 55 -3.71 15.25 -9.61
C LEU A 55 -2.38 15.13 -10.39
N ILE A 56 -1.68 14.00 -10.27
CA ILE A 56 -0.47 13.76 -11.06
C ILE A 56 -0.83 13.74 -12.54
N GLY A 57 -0.04 14.47 -13.34
CA GLY A 57 -0.25 14.59 -14.78
C GLY A 57 -1.17 15.73 -15.19
N ILE A 58 -1.78 16.49 -14.26
CA ILE A 58 -2.50 17.70 -14.65
C ILE A 58 -1.53 18.68 -15.35
N PRO A 59 -1.99 19.38 -16.41
CA PRO A 59 -1.13 20.23 -17.22
C PRO A 59 -0.66 21.48 -16.49
N PHE A 60 0.60 21.85 -16.77
CA PHE A 60 1.10 23.21 -16.59
C PHE A 60 1.16 23.89 -17.96
N VAL A 61 0.40 24.97 -18.12
CA VAL A 61 0.15 25.64 -19.40
C VAL A 61 0.70 27.06 -19.42
N VAL A 62 1.01 27.56 -20.60
CA VAL A 62 1.54 28.91 -20.81
C VAL A 62 1.08 29.49 -22.15
N ASP A 63 1.08 30.81 -22.29
CA ASP A 63 1.02 31.48 -23.60
C ASP A 63 2.40 31.36 -24.28
N ARG A 64 2.62 30.23 -24.96
CA ARG A 64 3.95 29.83 -25.44
C ARG A 64 4.50 30.81 -26.47
N ASP A 65 3.68 31.24 -27.42
CA ASP A 65 4.13 32.13 -28.50
C ASP A 65 4.73 33.42 -27.92
N ARG A 66 4.07 34.03 -26.93
CA ARG A 66 4.57 35.24 -26.29
C ARG A 66 5.81 35.00 -25.45
N LEU A 67 5.87 33.88 -24.72
CA LEU A 67 7.08 33.52 -23.97
C LEU A 67 8.28 33.29 -24.89
N GLU A 68 8.09 32.64 -26.04
CA GLU A 68 9.16 32.38 -27.02
C GLU A 68 9.63 33.64 -27.76
N GLU A 69 8.80 34.69 -27.78
CA GLU A 69 9.13 36.02 -28.30
C GLU A 69 9.73 36.97 -27.25
N GLY A 70 9.78 36.56 -25.97
CA GLY A 70 10.26 37.39 -24.87
C GLY A 70 9.28 38.48 -24.42
N ASP A 71 7.98 38.33 -24.71
CA ASP A 71 6.94 39.24 -24.24
C ASP A 71 6.24 38.67 -23.00
N PHE A 72 6.61 39.17 -21.83
CA PHE A 72 6.04 38.73 -20.55
C PHE A 72 4.87 39.59 -20.06
N THR A 73 4.46 40.59 -20.85
CA THR A 73 3.43 41.53 -20.42
C THR A 73 2.04 40.91 -20.52
N GLN A 74 1.15 41.12 -19.56
CA GLN A 74 -0.25 40.67 -19.66
C GLN A 74 -0.45 39.18 -20.06
N LEU A 75 0.41 38.28 -19.57
CA LEU A 75 0.22 36.85 -19.74
C LEU A 75 -1.00 36.41 -18.93
N SER A 76 -1.86 35.62 -19.56
CA SER A 76 -3.13 35.15 -18.99
C SER A 76 -3.44 33.74 -19.51
N HIS A 77 -4.60 33.19 -19.15
CA HIS A 77 -5.11 31.93 -19.72
C HIS A 77 -5.42 32.00 -21.23
N ASN A 78 -5.29 33.19 -21.84
CA ASN A 78 -5.41 33.48 -23.28
C ASN A 78 -6.60 32.80 -23.96
N LEU A 79 -7.82 33.27 -23.69
CA LEU A 79 -9.01 32.77 -24.38
C LEU A 79 -9.21 33.58 -25.67
N THR A 80 -9.19 32.91 -26.82
CA THR A 80 -9.43 33.55 -28.11
C THR A 80 -10.88 34.03 -28.22
N ALA A 81 -11.16 34.93 -29.16
CA ALA A 81 -12.52 35.42 -29.41
C ALA A 81 -13.50 34.31 -29.79
N ASP A 82 -13.00 33.22 -30.36
CA ASP A 82 -13.78 32.04 -30.75
C ASP A 82 -13.97 31.04 -29.59
N GLY A 83 -13.42 31.34 -28.40
CA GLY A 83 -13.55 30.53 -27.19
C GLY A 83 -12.53 29.40 -27.09
N GLU A 84 -11.47 29.41 -27.90
CA GLU A 84 -10.38 28.44 -27.81
C GLU A 84 -9.31 28.89 -26.81
N LEU A 85 -8.68 27.95 -26.12
CA LEU A 85 -7.54 28.23 -25.25
C LEU A 85 -6.30 28.42 -26.13
N GLY A 86 -5.74 29.63 -26.14
CA GLY A 86 -4.47 29.99 -26.75
C GLY A 86 -3.27 29.73 -25.83
N THR A 87 -3.38 28.76 -24.92
CA THR A 87 -2.29 28.31 -24.07
C THR A 87 -1.87 26.89 -24.43
N ASP A 88 -0.57 26.63 -24.35
CA ASP A 88 0.05 25.35 -24.64
C ASP A 88 0.50 24.67 -23.36
N GLN A 89 0.31 23.35 -23.28
CA GLN A 89 0.90 22.53 -22.23
C GLN A 89 2.41 22.37 -22.46
N ILE A 90 3.21 22.82 -21.50
CA ILE A 90 4.67 22.71 -21.53
C ILE A 90 5.22 21.70 -20.52
N GLY A 91 4.38 21.28 -19.57
CA GLY A 91 4.76 20.39 -18.50
C GLY A 91 3.58 19.75 -17.80
N SER A 92 3.86 19.02 -16.74
CA SER A 92 2.85 18.40 -15.89
C SER A 92 3.31 18.31 -14.44
N PHE A 93 2.34 18.28 -13.53
CA PHE A 93 2.62 18.09 -12.11
C PHE A 93 2.98 16.63 -11.80
N VAL A 94 4.00 16.45 -10.97
CA VAL A 94 4.53 15.14 -10.56
C VAL A 94 4.52 14.91 -9.04
N ASP A 95 4.25 15.94 -8.25
CA ASP A 95 3.99 15.80 -6.82
C ASP A 95 3.21 17.01 -6.28
N PHE A 96 2.55 16.82 -5.13
CA PHE A 96 1.82 17.86 -4.40
C PHE A 96 2.06 17.73 -2.89
N TRP A 97 2.16 18.87 -2.21
CA TRP A 97 2.28 18.97 -0.75
C TRP A 97 1.62 20.27 -0.26
N GLN A 98 1.56 20.43 1.06
CA GLN A 98 1.11 21.67 1.69
C GLN A 98 2.28 22.39 2.38
N GLU A 99 2.24 23.71 2.38
CA GLU A 99 3.14 24.58 3.15
C GLU A 99 2.33 25.52 4.03
N GLU A 100 2.84 25.80 5.21
CA GLU A 100 2.28 26.78 6.15
C GLU A 100 3.23 27.98 6.27
N ASP A 101 2.68 29.18 6.16
CA ASP A 101 3.38 30.44 6.42
C ASP A 101 2.47 31.36 7.25
N GLY A 102 2.71 31.37 8.57
CA GLY A 102 1.81 31.99 9.54
C GLY A 102 0.40 31.39 9.48
N ASP A 103 -0.60 32.25 9.30
CA ASP A 103 -2.01 31.84 9.19
C ASP A 103 -2.42 31.46 7.75
N THR A 104 -1.47 31.21 6.87
CA THR A 104 -1.73 30.88 5.46
C THR A 104 -1.32 29.45 5.16
N LEU A 105 -2.27 28.68 4.65
CA LEU A 105 -2.05 27.33 4.14
C LEU A 105 -2.00 27.39 2.61
N TYR A 106 -0.95 26.83 2.02
CA TYR A 106 -0.73 26.76 0.58
C TYR A 106 -0.85 25.32 0.09
N LEU A 107 -1.45 25.16 -1.10
CA LEU A 107 -1.26 23.98 -1.91
C LEU A 107 -0.07 24.22 -2.84
N CYS A 108 0.95 23.39 -2.72
CA CYS A 108 2.16 23.44 -3.53
C CYS A 108 2.20 22.25 -4.49
N GLY A 109 2.91 22.42 -5.60
CA GLY A 109 3.12 21.35 -6.57
C GLY A 109 4.49 21.42 -7.23
N GLN A 110 5.00 20.25 -7.60
CA GLN A 110 6.22 20.09 -8.38
C GLN A 110 5.84 19.80 -9.82
N ILE A 111 6.43 20.53 -10.75
CA ILE A 111 6.19 20.47 -12.18
C ILE A 111 7.47 20.01 -12.87
N ARG A 112 7.31 19.13 -13.86
CA ARG A 112 8.35 18.86 -14.86
C ARG A 112 8.01 19.58 -16.15
N VAL A 113 8.80 20.59 -16.49
CA VAL A 113 8.67 21.36 -17.73
C VAL A 113 9.64 20.80 -18.76
N MET A 114 9.15 20.52 -19.98
CA MET A 114 9.93 19.82 -21.00
C MET A 114 11.01 20.72 -21.61
N LYS A 115 12.27 20.31 -21.57
CA LYS A 115 13.42 21.07 -22.10
C LYS A 115 13.42 21.24 -23.62
N ARG A 116 12.57 20.50 -24.35
CA ARG A 116 12.35 20.70 -25.79
C ARG A 116 11.82 22.10 -26.12
N TYR A 117 11.23 22.80 -25.15
CA TYR A 117 10.80 24.19 -25.26
C TYR A 117 11.88 25.11 -24.67
N SER A 118 13.06 25.18 -25.29
CA SER A 118 14.24 25.84 -24.70
C SER A 118 14.00 27.31 -24.36
N ARG A 119 13.38 28.07 -25.27
CA ARG A 119 13.04 29.48 -25.06
C ARG A 119 12.03 29.70 -23.94
N VAL A 120 11.08 28.78 -23.78
CA VAL A 120 10.14 28.81 -22.65
C VAL A 120 10.87 28.54 -21.33
N CYS A 121 11.83 27.62 -21.32
CA CYS A 121 12.67 27.36 -20.15
C CYS A 121 13.49 28.60 -19.77
N GLU A 122 14.11 29.26 -20.75
CA GLU A 122 14.83 30.54 -20.57
C GLU A 122 13.92 31.62 -19.97
N ALA A 123 12.71 31.80 -20.51
CA ALA A 123 11.72 32.74 -19.99
C ALA A 123 11.30 32.43 -18.54
N ILE A 124 11.11 31.15 -18.20
CA ILE A 124 10.79 30.73 -16.82
C ILE A 124 11.96 31.04 -15.88
N VAL A 125 13.21 30.81 -16.31
CA VAL A 125 14.41 31.16 -15.54
C VAL A 125 14.48 32.65 -15.29
N GLU A 126 14.26 33.47 -16.32
CA GLU A 126 14.25 34.93 -16.23
C GLU A 126 13.17 35.41 -15.25
N LEU A 127 11.92 35.01 -15.47
CA LEU A 127 10.79 35.36 -14.59
C LEU A 127 11.01 34.91 -13.16
N PHE A 128 11.60 33.74 -12.94
CA PHE A 128 11.92 33.25 -11.59
C PHE A 128 13.00 34.11 -10.92
N SER A 129 14.07 34.44 -11.65
CA SER A 129 15.17 35.26 -11.15
C SER A 129 14.73 36.66 -10.75
N GLU A 130 13.72 37.20 -11.43
CA GLU A 130 13.11 38.50 -11.14
C GLU A 130 12.00 38.44 -10.08
N SER A 131 11.70 37.26 -9.53
CA SER A 131 10.54 37.04 -8.64
C SER A 131 9.19 37.40 -9.28
N ASN A 132 9.10 37.32 -10.61
CA ASN A 132 7.93 37.63 -11.43
C ASN A 132 7.23 36.38 -11.99
N LEU A 133 7.73 35.17 -11.66
CA LEU A 133 7.12 33.89 -12.06
C LEU A 133 5.84 33.62 -11.25
N ASN A 134 4.75 34.29 -11.65
CA ASN A 134 3.44 34.10 -11.05
C ASN A 134 2.62 33.08 -11.83
N THR A 135 1.69 32.45 -11.13
CA THR A 135 0.82 31.42 -11.68
C THR A 135 -0.63 31.66 -11.28
N SER A 136 -1.54 31.07 -12.05
CA SER A 136 -2.96 30.98 -11.74
C SER A 136 -3.38 29.51 -11.80
N CYS A 137 -4.48 29.17 -11.15
CA CYS A 137 -5.02 27.81 -11.12
C CYS A 137 -6.34 27.72 -11.88
N GLU A 138 -6.59 26.57 -12.48
CA GLU A 138 -7.84 26.24 -13.15
C GLU A 138 -8.59 25.19 -12.33
N ILE A 139 -9.77 25.57 -11.86
CA ILE A 139 -10.58 24.76 -10.96
C ILE A 139 -11.97 24.56 -11.57
N LEU A 140 -12.41 23.31 -11.62
CA LEU A 140 -13.81 22.98 -11.86
C LEU A 140 -14.56 23.11 -10.53
N VAL A 141 -15.54 23.99 -10.47
CA VAL A 141 -16.35 24.20 -9.25
C VAL A 141 -17.80 23.74 -9.53
N GLN A 142 -18.22 22.66 -8.89
CA GLN A 142 -19.60 22.18 -8.95
C GLN A 142 -20.48 22.76 -7.84
N GLY A 143 -19.88 23.20 -6.73
CA GLY A 143 -20.62 23.81 -5.63
C GLY A 143 -19.71 24.52 -4.64
N TYR A 144 -20.22 25.57 -4.02
CA TYR A 144 -19.54 26.30 -2.95
C TYR A 144 -19.95 25.73 -1.59
N GLU A 145 -19.08 25.81 -0.58
CA GLU A 145 -19.45 25.54 0.82
C GLU A 145 -20.43 26.60 1.30
N GLU A 146 -20.07 27.86 1.05
CA GLU A 146 -20.88 29.02 1.32
C GLU A 146 -20.49 30.17 0.39
N ILE A 147 -21.39 31.14 0.27
CA ILE A 147 -21.12 32.46 -0.27
C ILE A 147 -21.39 33.43 0.87
N THR A 148 -20.36 34.12 1.33
CA THR A 148 -20.46 35.04 2.47
C THR A 148 -21.23 36.31 2.10
N ASP A 149 -21.66 37.08 3.10
CA ASP A 149 -22.44 38.31 2.90
C ASP A 149 -21.68 39.39 2.08
N ASP A 150 -20.35 39.37 2.12
CA ASP A 150 -19.46 40.22 1.32
C ASP A 150 -19.16 39.63 -0.08
N GLY A 151 -19.81 38.53 -0.46
CA GLY A 151 -19.74 37.93 -1.79
C GLY A 151 -18.56 37.00 -2.02
N ILE A 152 -17.80 36.65 -0.99
CA ILE A 152 -16.67 35.71 -1.08
C ILE A 152 -17.22 34.29 -1.19
N ARG A 153 -16.74 33.57 -2.21
CA ARG A 153 -17.14 32.19 -2.49
C ARG A 153 -16.15 31.21 -1.87
N LYS A 154 -16.59 30.41 -0.89
CA LYS A 154 -15.75 29.38 -0.26
C LYS A 154 -15.82 28.07 -1.04
N ILE A 155 -14.66 27.59 -1.49
CA ILE A 155 -14.51 26.36 -2.28
C ILE A 155 -13.90 25.30 -1.36
N HIS A 156 -14.71 24.31 -1.00
CA HIS A 156 -14.31 23.10 -0.25
C HIS A 156 -14.08 21.92 -1.19
N TYR A 157 -13.54 20.80 -0.70
CA TYR A 157 -13.19 19.65 -1.55
C TYR A 157 -14.38 19.02 -2.28
N ASN A 158 -15.58 19.05 -1.67
CA ASN A 158 -16.83 18.54 -2.23
C ASN A 158 -16.71 17.08 -2.74
N ASP A 159 -16.07 16.22 -1.95
CA ASP A 159 -15.80 14.82 -2.31
C ASP A 159 -15.10 14.64 -3.67
N GLY A 160 -14.28 15.62 -4.08
CA GLY A 160 -13.56 15.62 -5.35
C GLY A 160 -14.37 16.12 -6.55
N ARG A 161 -15.60 16.61 -6.33
CA ARG A 161 -16.40 17.27 -7.38
C ARG A 161 -15.91 18.67 -7.69
N ASN A 162 -15.29 19.34 -6.72
CA ASN A 162 -14.49 20.52 -6.97
C ASN A 162 -13.04 20.06 -7.22
N ALA A 163 -12.48 20.33 -8.39
CA ALA A 163 -11.22 19.72 -8.81
C ALA A 163 -10.27 20.73 -9.44
N LEU A 164 -9.01 20.70 -9.00
CA LEU A 164 -7.90 21.33 -9.69
C LEU A 164 -7.57 20.52 -10.95
N PHE A 165 -7.57 21.16 -12.11
CA PHE A 165 -7.30 20.46 -13.37
C PHE A 165 -6.19 21.08 -14.22
N ALA A 166 -5.71 22.29 -13.91
CA ALA A 166 -4.49 22.83 -14.51
C ALA A 166 -3.91 23.99 -13.68
N SER A 167 -2.71 24.44 -14.05
CA SER A 167 -2.16 25.73 -13.64
C SER A 167 -1.51 26.43 -14.83
N CYS A 168 -1.65 27.76 -14.90
CA CYS A 168 -1.15 28.60 -15.97
C CYS A 168 -0.10 29.57 -15.44
N LEU A 169 1.00 29.78 -16.18
CA LEU A 169 1.88 30.93 -15.96
C LEU A 169 1.17 32.21 -16.39
N VAL A 170 1.13 33.22 -15.53
CA VAL A 170 0.44 34.49 -15.78
C VAL A 170 1.24 35.66 -15.26
N SER A 171 0.99 36.84 -15.81
CA SER A 171 1.50 38.11 -15.27
C SER A 171 0.39 39.12 -15.00
N ASN A 172 -0.81 38.94 -15.57
CA ASN A 172 -1.98 39.75 -15.24
C ASN A 172 -3.30 39.04 -15.61
N PRO A 173 -4.24 38.82 -14.66
CA PRO A 173 -4.09 39.02 -13.22
C PRO A 173 -3.18 37.96 -12.60
N ALA A 174 -2.35 38.36 -11.63
CA ALA A 174 -1.44 37.47 -10.91
C ALA A 174 -1.68 37.58 -9.39
N ASP A 175 -1.99 36.45 -8.74
CA ASP A 175 -2.11 36.39 -7.29
C ASP A 175 -0.71 36.26 -6.68
N VAL A 176 -0.34 37.17 -5.77
CA VAL A 176 0.96 37.19 -5.08
C VAL A 176 1.25 35.92 -4.27
N ASN A 177 0.20 35.16 -3.94
CA ASN A 177 0.28 33.89 -3.23
C ASN A 177 0.60 32.71 -4.15
N ALA A 178 0.40 32.85 -5.47
CA ALA A 178 0.57 31.79 -6.44
C ALA A 178 1.79 32.07 -7.33
N LYS A 179 2.94 31.49 -6.97
CA LYS A 179 4.24 31.82 -7.58
C LYS A 179 5.26 30.68 -7.50
N GLY A 180 6.32 30.80 -8.30
CA GLY A 180 7.52 29.99 -8.20
C GLY A 180 8.17 30.07 -6.82
N THR A 181 8.50 28.92 -6.24
CA THR A 181 9.19 28.82 -4.94
C THR A 181 10.56 28.17 -5.02
N LEU A 182 10.73 27.22 -5.93
CA LEU A 182 12.02 26.59 -6.20
C LEU A 182 12.12 26.32 -7.69
N LEU A 183 13.13 26.88 -8.32
CA LEU A 183 13.54 26.49 -9.65
C LEU A 183 14.80 25.67 -9.52
N ILE A 184 14.72 24.40 -9.88
CA ILE A 184 15.91 23.58 -10.12
C ILE A 184 16.26 23.80 -11.59
N ALA A 185 16.82 24.99 -11.84
CA ALA A 185 17.48 25.29 -13.09
C ALA A 185 18.82 24.55 -13.04
N GLU A 186 18.92 23.48 -13.83
CA GLU A 186 20.21 22.89 -14.15
C GLU A 186 20.90 23.90 -15.04
N ALA A 187 21.90 24.60 -14.50
CA ALA A 187 22.66 25.58 -15.26
C ALA A 187 23.22 24.90 -16.51
N TYR A 188 22.87 25.38 -17.69
CA TYR A 188 23.66 25.03 -18.86
C TYR A 188 25.07 25.57 -18.64
N GLU A 189 26.08 24.92 -19.20
CA GLU A 189 27.47 25.38 -19.18
C GLU A 189 27.62 26.82 -19.76
N GLN A 190 26.57 27.32 -20.42
CA GLN A 190 26.43 28.68 -20.95
C GLN A 190 25.94 29.69 -19.89
N ASP A 191 25.13 29.29 -18.91
CA ASP A 191 24.57 30.17 -17.88
C ASP A 191 25.59 30.51 -16.77
N ILE A 192 26.54 29.60 -16.53
CA ILE A 192 27.65 29.81 -15.58
C ILE A 192 28.67 30.83 -16.14
N LYS A 193 28.62 31.15 -17.44
CA LYS A 193 29.56 32.08 -18.08
C LYS A 193 29.21 33.57 -17.91
N ASN A 194 28.08 33.91 -17.30
CA ASN A 194 27.61 35.30 -17.18
C ASN A 194 27.87 35.94 -15.80
N GLN A 195 29.13 35.98 -15.34
CA GLN A 195 29.60 37.00 -14.39
C GLN A 195 31.05 37.43 -14.68
N LYS A 196 31.31 37.89 -15.91
CA LYS A 196 32.20 39.02 -16.29
C LYS A 196 32.43 39.00 -17.81
N GLY A 197 31.36 39.43 -18.48
CA GLY A 197 31.10 39.69 -19.89
C GLY A 197 32.21 40.01 -20.91
N ASP A 198 31.93 40.05 -22.22
CA ASP A 198 30.63 40.05 -22.92
C ASP A 198 30.85 39.88 -24.44
N VAL A 199 29.78 39.52 -25.16
CA VAL A 199 29.44 40.25 -26.40
C VAL A 199 27.98 40.69 -26.32
N ILE A 200 27.77 41.94 -25.94
CA ILE A 200 26.53 42.67 -26.23
C ILE A 200 26.55 43.02 -27.71
N MET A 201 25.41 42.89 -28.39
CA MET A 201 25.02 43.93 -29.34
C MET A 201 23.55 44.28 -29.14
N PRO A 202 23.20 45.59 -29.09
CA PRO A 202 23.82 46.64 -29.90
C PRO A 202 24.37 47.84 -29.10
N ASN A 203 25.69 48.07 -29.16
CA ASN A 203 26.30 49.22 -29.86
C ASN A 203 27.81 49.37 -29.56
N ASN A 204 28.60 49.36 -30.63
CA ASN A 204 29.87 50.06 -30.89
C ASN A 204 30.99 50.12 -29.81
N ASN A 205 32.13 49.52 -30.20
CA ASN A 205 33.52 49.89 -29.93
C ASN A 205 34.18 49.49 -28.59
N LYS A 206 34.69 48.25 -28.50
CA LYS A 206 36.10 47.87 -28.25
C LYS A 206 36.20 46.37 -27.90
N GLN A 207 37.07 45.63 -28.60
CA GLN A 207 37.38 44.22 -28.36
C GLN A 207 38.44 44.09 -27.26
N ASP A 208 38.11 43.41 -26.16
CA ASP A 208 39.09 42.74 -25.30
C ASP A 208 38.88 41.22 -25.43
N LYS A 209 39.96 40.47 -25.68
CA LYS A 209 39.93 39.02 -25.91
C LYS A 209 39.85 38.28 -24.56
N ILE A 210 38.72 37.64 -24.28
CA ILE A 210 38.57 36.74 -23.11
C ILE A 210 39.28 35.42 -23.39
N GLU A 211 40.17 34.99 -22.49
CA GLU A 211 40.95 33.76 -22.61
C GLU A 211 40.16 32.55 -22.07
N THR A 212 39.85 31.59 -22.92
CA THR A 212 39.07 30.38 -22.60
C THR A 212 39.95 29.27 -22.01
N PHE A 213 39.41 28.48 -21.07
CA PHE A 213 40.06 27.27 -20.53
C PHE A 213 40.47 26.34 -21.67
N ASN A 214 41.72 25.85 -21.66
CA ASN A 214 42.28 25.01 -22.74
C ASN A 214 42.07 25.63 -24.15
N LYS A 215 41.98 26.97 -24.25
CA LYS A 215 41.55 27.76 -25.44
C LYS A 215 40.25 27.27 -26.10
N GLY A 216 39.36 26.63 -25.35
CA GLY A 216 38.10 26.10 -25.85
C GLY A 216 38.19 24.69 -26.44
N VAL A 217 39.32 24.00 -26.32
CA VAL A 217 39.46 22.59 -26.69
C VAL A 217 38.75 21.74 -25.62
N GLU A 218 37.77 20.94 -26.08
CA GLU A 218 37.02 20.00 -25.25
C GLU A 218 37.93 18.89 -24.73
N VAL A 219 37.88 18.64 -23.42
CA VAL A 219 38.63 17.57 -22.76
C VAL A 219 37.70 16.37 -22.57
N LYS A 220 38.14 15.17 -22.91
CA LYS A 220 37.40 13.92 -22.62
C LYS A 220 37.77 13.39 -21.24
N TYR A 221 36.78 12.90 -20.50
CA TYR A 221 36.98 12.43 -19.14
C TYR A 221 36.64 10.94 -19.00
N HIS A 222 37.50 10.21 -18.29
CA HIS A 222 37.40 8.76 -18.18
C HIS A 222 37.54 8.30 -16.73
N GLY A 223 36.46 7.70 -16.21
CA GLY A 223 36.40 7.13 -14.86
C GLY A 223 35.95 8.11 -13.77
N VAL A 224 36.02 7.68 -12.51
CA VAL A 224 35.61 8.48 -11.35
C VAL A 224 36.80 9.31 -10.87
N LEU A 225 36.81 10.57 -11.26
CA LEU A 225 37.88 11.53 -10.95
C LEU A 225 37.67 12.28 -9.63
N GLU A 226 36.52 12.08 -8.99
CA GLU A 226 36.22 12.68 -7.69
C GLU A 226 36.82 11.87 -6.56
N THR A 227 37.50 12.54 -5.64
CA THR A 227 37.86 11.97 -4.34
C THR A 227 36.97 12.58 -3.25
N SER A 228 37.06 12.07 -2.02
CA SER A 228 36.41 12.73 -0.88
C SER A 228 36.92 14.15 -0.61
N ALA A 229 38.06 14.53 -1.19
CA ALA A 229 38.76 15.79 -0.97
C ALA A 229 38.76 16.75 -2.17
N LEU A 230 38.67 16.24 -3.40
CA LEU A 230 38.63 17.06 -4.62
C LEU A 230 37.48 16.66 -5.53
N LYS A 231 36.74 17.67 -5.97
CA LYS A 231 35.77 17.56 -7.06
C LYS A 231 36.46 17.55 -8.41
N TRP A 232 35.79 16.98 -9.40
CA TRP A 232 36.34 16.84 -10.76
C TRP A 232 36.85 18.16 -11.34
N HIS A 233 36.17 19.29 -11.11
CA HIS A 233 36.58 20.59 -11.67
C HIS A 233 37.85 21.10 -10.99
N GLU A 234 38.03 20.82 -9.70
CA GLU A 234 39.23 21.16 -8.96
C GLU A 234 40.41 20.32 -9.45
N VAL A 235 40.18 19.04 -9.76
CA VAL A 235 41.19 18.16 -10.37
C VAL A 235 41.59 18.70 -11.74
N ARG A 236 40.61 18.99 -12.61
CA ARG A 236 40.81 19.59 -13.93
C ARG A 236 41.62 20.88 -13.86
N ASP A 237 41.23 21.82 -13.01
CA ASP A 237 41.84 23.14 -12.94
C ASP A 237 43.26 23.08 -12.34
N LYS A 238 43.47 22.21 -11.35
CA LYS A 238 44.81 21.97 -10.78
C LYS A 238 45.74 21.31 -11.79
N VAL A 239 45.29 20.29 -12.52
CA VAL A 239 46.08 19.67 -13.60
C VAL A 239 46.40 20.70 -14.68
N PHE A 240 45.43 21.51 -15.11
CA PHE A 240 45.64 22.56 -16.11
C PHE A 240 46.68 23.59 -15.66
N ASN A 241 46.63 24.04 -14.41
CA ASN A 241 47.62 24.99 -13.88
C ASN A 241 49.02 24.38 -13.72
N LEU A 242 49.12 23.06 -13.51
CA LEU A 242 50.40 22.37 -13.42
C LEU A 242 51.08 22.22 -14.79
N VAL A 243 50.31 21.92 -15.83
CA VAL A 243 50.85 21.75 -17.19
C VAL A 243 51.01 23.08 -17.94
N ASN A 244 50.19 24.08 -17.61
CA ASN A 244 50.21 25.43 -18.18
C ASN A 244 50.31 26.50 -17.08
N PRO A 245 51.48 26.69 -16.45
CA PRO A 245 51.64 27.59 -15.31
C PRO A 245 51.42 29.06 -15.67
N TYR A 246 50.84 29.82 -14.74
CA TYR A 246 50.67 31.26 -14.87
C TYR A 246 51.84 32.00 -14.21
N ASN A 247 52.48 32.89 -14.96
CA ASN A 247 53.57 33.72 -14.50
C ASN A 247 53.03 35.08 -14.01
N ALA A 248 52.88 35.22 -12.70
CA ALA A 248 52.35 36.43 -12.08
C ALA A 248 53.24 37.68 -12.27
N GLU A 249 54.54 37.52 -12.53
CA GLU A 249 55.45 38.65 -12.78
C GLU A 249 55.26 39.25 -14.17
N LYS A 250 54.89 38.40 -15.15
CA LYS A 250 54.67 38.80 -16.55
C LYS A 250 53.21 39.04 -16.89
N ASP A 251 52.30 38.69 -15.99
CA ASP A 251 50.85 38.67 -16.24
C ASP A 251 50.48 37.80 -17.47
N GLU A 252 51.21 36.69 -17.65
CA GLU A 252 51.09 35.82 -18.83
C GLU A 252 51.07 34.34 -18.42
N ARG A 253 50.32 33.51 -19.14
CA ARG A 253 50.32 32.05 -18.98
C ARG A 253 51.22 31.40 -20.02
N GLU A 254 52.05 30.47 -19.57
CA GLU A 254 52.84 29.62 -20.45
C GLU A 254 51.98 28.44 -20.90
N TYR A 255 51.52 28.49 -22.16
CA TYR A 255 50.74 27.44 -22.79
C TYR A 255 51.68 26.39 -23.38
N ASN A 256 51.96 25.35 -22.60
CA ASN A 256 52.86 24.29 -23.02
C ASN A 256 52.10 23.10 -23.63
N TYR A 257 50.88 22.82 -23.16
CA TYR A 257 50.13 21.64 -23.57
C TYR A 257 48.62 21.87 -23.60
N MET A 258 47.93 21.25 -24.57
CA MET A 258 46.49 21.08 -24.54
C MET A 258 46.14 19.78 -23.81
N ILE A 259 45.19 19.82 -22.90
CA ILE A 259 44.67 18.59 -22.28
C ILE A 259 43.66 17.99 -23.26
N MET A 260 43.87 16.75 -23.71
CA MET A 260 42.97 16.06 -24.63
C MET A 260 42.05 15.11 -23.87
N GLU A 261 42.64 14.29 -23.00
CA GLU A 261 41.92 13.28 -22.23
C GLU A 261 42.44 13.20 -20.79
N LEU A 262 41.55 12.99 -19.83
CA LEU A 262 41.89 12.92 -18.41
C LEU A 262 41.28 11.65 -17.79
N PHE A 263 42.16 10.73 -17.39
CA PHE A 263 41.83 9.44 -16.76
C PHE A 263 42.13 9.49 -15.26
N THR A 264 41.65 8.53 -14.48
CA THR A 264 41.83 8.50 -13.02
C THR A 264 43.27 8.48 -12.50
N SER A 265 44.24 8.12 -13.33
CA SER A 265 45.65 7.95 -12.94
C SER A 265 46.65 8.54 -13.93
N TYR A 266 46.18 9.04 -15.07
CA TYR A 266 47.02 9.63 -16.11
C TYR A 266 46.22 10.58 -16.97
N LEU A 267 46.91 11.41 -17.73
CA LEU A 267 46.32 12.34 -18.67
C LEU A 267 47.04 12.28 -20.02
N ILE A 268 46.31 12.61 -21.08
CA ILE A 268 46.82 12.73 -22.45
C ILE A 268 46.90 14.22 -22.78
N LEU A 269 48.11 14.66 -23.08
CA LEU A 269 48.46 16.02 -23.45
C LEU A 269 48.84 16.07 -24.92
N GLU A 270 48.47 17.13 -25.61
CA GLU A 270 49.00 17.48 -26.93
C GLU A 270 49.96 18.65 -26.78
N ASP A 271 51.12 18.58 -27.44
CA ASP A 271 52.09 19.67 -27.43
C ASP A 271 51.49 20.91 -28.09
N TRP A 272 51.60 22.07 -27.42
CA TRP A 272 51.03 23.31 -27.95
C TRP A 272 51.67 23.75 -29.27
N ASP A 273 52.97 23.50 -29.42
CA ASP A 273 53.73 23.88 -30.61
C ASP A 273 53.80 22.75 -31.65
N ASN A 274 53.36 21.53 -31.30
CA ASN A 274 53.44 20.35 -32.15
C ASN A 274 52.25 19.40 -31.99
N PHE A 275 51.19 19.65 -32.75
CA PHE A 275 49.94 18.86 -32.77
C PHE A 275 50.11 17.39 -33.20
N ASP A 276 51.28 16.98 -33.71
CA ASP A 276 51.55 15.57 -34.05
C ASP A 276 52.03 14.74 -32.85
N VAL A 277 52.32 15.40 -31.71
CA VAL A 277 52.92 14.78 -30.53
C VAL A 277 51.94 14.79 -29.37
N LEU A 278 51.58 13.58 -28.92
CA LEU A 278 50.85 13.38 -27.68
C LEU A 278 51.78 12.87 -26.58
N TYR A 279 51.54 13.31 -25.36
CA TYR A 279 52.19 12.79 -24.16
C TYR A 279 51.16 12.14 -23.25
N LYS A 280 51.51 10.98 -22.70
CA LYS A 280 50.80 10.40 -21.55
C LYS A 280 51.62 10.64 -20.30
N ALA A 281 51.05 11.41 -19.39
CA ALA A 281 51.63 11.74 -18.10
C ALA A 281 50.81 11.10 -16.99
N SER A 282 51.45 10.30 -16.14
CA SER A 282 50.80 9.79 -14.93
C SER A 282 50.67 10.91 -13.91
N TYR A 283 49.63 10.85 -13.08
CA TYR A 283 49.48 11.78 -11.96
C TYR A 283 48.84 11.09 -10.76
N GLU A 284 49.09 11.64 -9.58
CA GLU A 284 48.55 11.15 -8.32
C GLU A 284 47.77 12.25 -7.60
N ILE A 285 46.72 11.84 -6.90
CA ILE A 285 45.90 12.69 -6.03
C ILE A 285 46.13 12.23 -4.59
N ASP A 286 46.72 13.09 -3.75
CA ASP A 286 46.87 12.87 -2.31
C ASP A 286 46.15 13.99 -1.55
N GLY A 287 45.00 13.65 -0.94
CA GLY A 287 44.13 14.63 -0.32
C GLY A 287 43.67 15.71 -1.30
N ASP A 288 44.10 16.95 -1.06
CA ASP A 288 43.82 18.13 -1.89
C ASP A 288 44.95 18.47 -2.88
N THR A 289 46.02 17.66 -2.93
CA THR A 289 47.21 17.93 -3.74
C THR A 289 47.27 17.00 -4.95
N ILE A 290 47.64 17.56 -6.11
CA ILE A 290 47.86 16.81 -7.35
C ILE A 290 49.33 16.92 -7.73
N THR A 291 49.95 15.78 -8.02
CA THR A 291 51.33 15.70 -8.50
C THR A 291 51.35 15.00 -9.85
N ILE A 292 51.86 15.66 -10.89
CA ILE A 292 52.08 15.05 -12.20
C ILE A 292 53.50 14.49 -12.22
N ALA A 293 53.68 13.32 -12.80
CA ALA A 293 54.99 12.71 -13.01
C ALA A 293 55.94 13.69 -13.71
N PRO A 294 57.25 13.64 -13.43
CA PRO A 294 58.21 14.52 -14.08
C PRO A 294 58.26 14.22 -15.59
N LYS A 295 58.61 15.23 -16.40
CA LYS A 295 58.52 15.15 -17.87
C LYS A 295 59.37 14.02 -18.46
N GLU A 296 60.44 13.59 -17.78
CA GLU A 296 61.27 12.47 -18.24
C GLU A 296 60.52 11.12 -18.23
N ASP A 297 59.45 11.00 -17.44
CA ASP A 297 58.65 9.78 -17.31
C ASP A 297 57.41 9.78 -18.23
N TRP A 298 57.22 10.83 -19.03
CA TRP A 298 56.08 10.93 -19.93
C TRP A 298 56.28 10.05 -21.16
N GLN A 299 55.22 9.33 -21.55
CA GLN A 299 55.25 8.49 -22.73
C GLN A 299 54.83 9.29 -23.96
N VAL A 300 55.64 9.26 -25.02
CA VAL A 300 55.34 9.90 -26.30
C VAL A 300 54.50 8.98 -27.16
N GLY A 301 53.49 9.53 -27.84
CA GLY A 301 52.63 8.80 -28.77
C GLY A 301 52.01 9.71 -29.83
N SER A 302 51.24 9.10 -30.73
CA SER A 302 50.52 9.78 -31.82
C SER A 302 49.00 9.65 -31.67
N TYR A 303 48.23 10.24 -32.59
CA TYR A 303 46.76 10.27 -32.62
C TYR A 303 46.09 8.97 -32.15
N GLY A 304 45.15 9.07 -31.21
CA GLY A 304 44.53 7.90 -30.53
C GLY A 304 45.38 7.28 -29.42
N PHE A 305 46.42 7.99 -28.98
CA PHE A 305 47.49 7.53 -28.08
C PHE A 305 48.05 6.16 -28.47
N ILE A 306 48.70 6.12 -29.63
CA ILE A 306 49.53 4.98 -30.04
C ILE A 306 50.95 5.27 -29.54
N PRO A 307 51.49 4.52 -28.56
CA PRO A 307 52.84 4.73 -28.07
C PRO A 307 53.87 4.61 -29.19
N GLU A 308 54.88 5.48 -29.15
CA GLU A 308 55.98 5.45 -30.11
C GLU A 308 56.64 4.06 -30.14
N GLY A 309 56.75 3.46 -31.33
CA GLY A 309 57.35 2.13 -31.52
C GLY A 309 56.37 0.94 -31.54
N ILE A 310 55.05 1.16 -31.44
CA ILE A 310 54.04 0.08 -31.58
C ILE A 310 53.46 0.03 -32.99
N GLU A 311 53.49 -1.15 -33.63
CA GLU A 311 52.84 -1.39 -34.91
C GLU A 311 51.32 -1.64 -34.75
N LEU A 312 50.49 -0.75 -35.32
CA LEU A 312 49.03 -0.76 -35.26
C LEU A 312 48.40 -2.12 -35.66
N ASN A 313 49.02 -2.84 -36.60
CA ASN A 313 48.53 -4.13 -37.07
C ASN A 313 48.48 -5.20 -35.95
N SER A 314 49.40 -5.13 -34.99
CA SER A 314 49.43 -6.08 -33.88
C SER A 314 48.25 -5.89 -32.91
N ILE A 315 47.79 -4.65 -32.74
CA ILE A 315 46.65 -4.31 -31.89
C ILE A 315 45.34 -4.80 -32.54
N ILE A 316 45.18 -4.57 -33.84
CA ILE A 316 43.99 -4.97 -34.60
C ILE A 316 43.80 -6.48 -34.53
N VAL A 317 44.86 -7.28 -34.77
CA VAL A 317 44.79 -8.74 -34.72
C VAL A 317 44.34 -9.26 -33.35
N ASN A 318 44.84 -8.65 -32.26
CA ASN A 318 44.44 -9.02 -30.90
C ASN A 318 42.98 -8.65 -30.59
N HIS A 319 42.51 -7.51 -31.10
CA HIS A 319 41.11 -7.09 -30.92
C HIS A 319 40.16 -7.98 -31.72
N ASP A 320 40.50 -8.36 -32.94
CA ASP A 320 39.70 -9.27 -33.76
C ASP A 320 39.57 -10.65 -33.11
N ALA A 321 40.66 -11.17 -32.52
CA ALA A 321 40.61 -12.43 -31.78
C ALA A 321 39.63 -12.39 -30.59
N LYS A 322 39.64 -11.28 -29.84
CA LYS A 322 38.70 -11.08 -28.72
C LYS A 322 37.26 -10.94 -29.20
N LEU A 323 37.01 -10.25 -30.31
CA LEU A 323 35.67 -10.13 -30.89
C LEU A 323 35.10 -11.49 -31.30
N VAL A 324 35.92 -12.36 -31.87
CA VAL A 324 35.52 -13.73 -32.23
C VAL A 324 35.16 -14.54 -30.97
N GLU A 325 35.94 -14.42 -29.91
CA GLU A 325 35.66 -15.10 -28.64
C GLU A 325 34.36 -14.59 -27.99
N LEU A 326 34.16 -13.27 -27.96
CA LEU A 326 32.96 -12.66 -27.38
C LEU A 326 31.69 -13.07 -28.14
N ASN A 327 31.75 -13.14 -29.48
CA ASN A 327 30.63 -13.58 -30.29
C ASN A 327 30.27 -15.04 -30.01
N LYS A 328 31.26 -15.89 -29.76
CA LYS A 328 31.04 -17.30 -29.39
C LYS A 328 30.34 -17.44 -28.03
N GLU A 329 30.71 -16.63 -27.04
CA GLU A 329 30.03 -16.60 -25.75
C GLU A 329 28.59 -16.07 -25.86
N LEU A 330 28.37 -15.06 -26.70
CA LEU A 330 27.05 -14.50 -26.97
C LEU A 330 26.11 -15.54 -27.57
N ASP A 331 26.58 -16.31 -28.56
CA ASP A 331 25.76 -17.33 -29.22
C ASP A 331 25.42 -18.47 -28.24
N LYS A 332 26.38 -18.90 -27.41
CA LYS A 332 26.11 -19.88 -26.35
C LYS A 332 25.04 -19.40 -25.37
N THR A 333 25.11 -18.13 -24.98
CA THR A 333 24.14 -17.55 -24.03
C THR A 333 22.74 -17.48 -24.64
N LYS A 334 22.62 -17.20 -25.94
CA LYS A 334 21.32 -17.21 -26.64
C LYS A 334 20.71 -18.62 -26.67
N GLU A 335 21.51 -19.65 -26.93
CA GLU A 335 21.04 -21.04 -26.91
C GLU A 335 20.55 -21.47 -25.51
N GLU A 336 21.28 -21.09 -24.46
CA GLU A 336 20.87 -21.34 -23.06
C GLU A 336 19.54 -20.64 -22.75
N LEU A 337 19.35 -19.40 -23.23
CA LEU A 337 18.11 -18.64 -23.05
C LEU A 337 16.91 -19.26 -23.77
N GLU A 338 17.09 -19.71 -25.02
CA GLU A 338 16.02 -20.40 -25.76
C GLU A 338 15.59 -21.70 -25.07
N THR A 339 16.55 -22.43 -24.49
CA THR A 339 16.27 -23.67 -23.76
C THR A 339 15.45 -23.40 -22.50
N MET A 340 15.86 -22.41 -21.68
CA MET A 340 15.08 -22.01 -20.50
C MET A 340 13.69 -21.49 -20.85
N SER A 341 13.52 -20.81 -21.99
CA SER A 341 12.22 -20.32 -22.44
C SER A 341 11.25 -21.47 -22.72
N LYS A 342 11.72 -22.53 -23.40
CA LYS A 342 10.92 -23.73 -23.69
C LYS A 342 10.54 -24.47 -22.41
N GLU A 343 11.47 -24.62 -21.47
CA GLU A 343 11.19 -25.25 -20.16
C GLU A 343 10.11 -24.49 -19.38
N LYS A 344 10.23 -23.15 -19.31
CA LYS A 344 9.21 -22.32 -18.66
C LYS A 344 7.85 -22.42 -19.32
N GLN A 345 7.79 -22.50 -20.64
CA GLN A 345 6.53 -22.69 -21.36
C GLN A 345 5.86 -24.02 -20.97
N THR A 346 6.64 -25.11 -20.89
CA THR A 346 6.11 -26.41 -20.44
C THR A 346 5.62 -26.39 -18.99
N ASP A 347 6.31 -25.67 -18.09
CA ASP A 347 5.87 -25.52 -16.69
C ASP A 347 4.56 -24.74 -16.57
N VAL A 348 4.37 -23.70 -17.40
CA VAL A 348 3.13 -22.93 -17.44
C VAL A 348 1.96 -23.82 -17.89
N GLU A 349 2.12 -24.57 -18.98
CA GLU A 349 1.09 -25.48 -19.49
C GLU A 349 0.71 -26.55 -18.45
N LEU A 350 1.70 -27.10 -17.73
CA LEU A 350 1.46 -28.06 -16.64
C LEU A 350 0.68 -27.43 -15.48
N ASN A 351 1.02 -26.21 -15.10
CA ASN A 351 0.35 -25.51 -14.01
C ASN A 351 -1.09 -25.11 -14.38
N GLU A 352 -1.33 -24.68 -15.61
CA GLU A 352 -2.68 -24.40 -16.11
C GLU A 352 -3.57 -25.65 -16.05
N ALA A 353 -3.04 -26.81 -16.45
CA ALA A 353 -3.77 -28.08 -16.34
C ALA A 353 -4.12 -28.44 -14.89
N LYS A 354 -3.19 -28.24 -13.94
CA LYS A 354 -3.43 -28.47 -12.50
C LYS A 354 -4.45 -27.50 -11.92
N ILE A 355 -4.41 -26.22 -12.31
CA ILE A 355 -5.38 -25.21 -11.86
C ILE A 355 -6.78 -25.64 -12.29
N LYS A 356 -6.96 -26.06 -13.55
CA LYS A 356 -8.24 -26.54 -14.05
C LYS A 356 -8.78 -27.75 -13.27
N GLU A 357 -7.92 -28.71 -12.95
CA GLU A 357 -8.30 -29.87 -12.12
C GLU A 357 -8.74 -29.45 -10.71
N LEU A 358 -8.04 -28.47 -10.11
CA LEU A 358 -8.41 -27.93 -8.80
C LEU A 358 -9.73 -27.16 -8.84
N GLU A 359 -10.00 -26.40 -9.90
CA GLU A 359 -11.27 -25.71 -10.09
C GLU A 359 -12.44 -26.68 -10.19
N GLU A 360 -12.29 -27.78 -10.94
CA GLU A 360 -13.31 -28.84 -11.03
C GLU A 360 -13.59 -29.46 -9.64
N LYS A 361 -12.55 -29.75 -8.85
CA LYS A 361 -12.69 -30.25 -7.48
C LYS A 361 -13.37 -29.26 -6.54
N VAL A 362 -13.10 -27.95 -6.68
CA VAL A 362 -13.76 -26.90 -5.90
C VAL A 362 -15.25 -26.85 -6.21
N VAL A 363 -15.64 -26.98 -7.48
CA VAL A 363 -17.05 -27.03 -7.89
C VAL A 363 -17.76 -28.23 -7.27
N GLU A 364 -17.14 -29.41 -7.29
CA GLU A 364 -17.70 -30.64 -6.70
C GLU A 364 -17.87 -30.52 -5.17
N LEU A 365 -16.86 -29.99 -4.47
CA LEU A 365 -16.92 -29.75 -3.03
C LEU A 365 -18.01 -28.74 -2.67
N ASN A 366 -18.14 -27.66 -3.42
CA ASN A 366 -19.19 -26.66 -3.20
C ASN A 366 -20.59 -27.27 -3.39
N ALA A 367 -20.79 -28.12 -4.40
CA ALA A 367 -22.05 -28.83 -4.59
C ALA A 367 -22.38 -29.74 -3.39
N THR A 368 -21.37 -30.44 -2.86
CA THR A 368 -21.53 -31.30 -1.67
C THR A 368 -21.92 -30.47 -0.44
N ILE A 369 -21.23 -29.36 -0.18
CA ILE A 369 -21.53 -28.46 0.95
C ILE A 369 -22.97 -27.94 0.88
N VAL A 370 -23.43 -27.52 -0.30
CA VAL A 370 -24.82 -27.07 -0.49
C VAL A 370 -25.80 -28.20 -0.13
N SER A 371 -25.56 -29.42 -0.61
CA SER A 371 -26.41 -30.57 -0.30
C SER A 371 -26.45 -30.92 1.19
N GLU A 372 -25.30 -30.84 1.88
CA GLU A 372 -25.23 -31.08 3.32
C GLU A 372 -25.94 -29.98 4.12
N GLN A 373 -25.86 -28.73 3.65
CA GLN A 373 -26.52 -27.60 4.29
C GLN A 373 -28.04 -27.67 4.15
N GLU A 374 -28.55 -28.09 2.99
CA GLU A 374 -29.98 -28.37 2.78
C GLU A 374 -30.45 -29.52 3.68
N ALA A 375 -29.68 -30.61 3.77
CA ALA A 375 -29.99 -31.74 4.66
C ALA A 375 -30.01 -31.31 6.14
N LYS A 376 -29.07 -30.46 6.56
CA LYS A 376 -29.03 -29.91 7.92
C LYS A 376 -30.26 -29.07 8.22
N GLN A 377 -30.69 -28.19 7.31
CA GLN A 377 -31.90 -27.39 7.50
C GLN A 377 -33.14 -28.27 7.64
N ALA A 378 -33.26 -29.32 6.82
CA ALA A 378 -34.38 -30.27 6.92
C ALA A 378 -34.42 -30.99 8.29
N LEU A 379 -33.24 -31.39 8.80
CA LEU A 379 -33.13 -31.99 10.12
C LEU A 379 -33.47 -31.01 11.25
N GLU A 380 -33.04 -29.75 11.15
CA GLU A 380 -33.39 -28.70 12.12
C GLU A 380 -34.90 -28.47 12.19
N VAL A 381 -35.59 -28.44 11.04
CA VAL A 381 -37.07 -28.37 10.99
C VAL A 381 -37.70 -29.58 11.69
N THR A 382 -37.21 -30.78 11.41
CA THR A 382 -37.72 -32.01 12.04
C THR A 382 -37.50 -32.00 13.56
N ILE A 383 -36.34 -31.52 14.03
CA ILE A 383 -36.06 -31.38 15.46
C ILE A 383 -37.05 -30.41 16.11
N THR A 384 -37.32 -29.27 15.46
CA THR A 384 -38.30 -28.30 15.99
C THR A 384 -39.71 -28.88 16.07
N GLU A 385 -40.15 -29.60 15.04
CA GLU A 385 -41.46 -30.29 15.05
C GLU A 385 -41.54 -31.34 16.17
N LEU A 386 -40.52 -32.19 16.29
CA LEU A 386 -40.46 -33.21 17.34
C LEU A 386 -40.44 -32.58 18.73
N SER A 387 -39.67 -31.51 18.95
CA SER A 387 -39.70 -30.79 20.23
C SER A 387 -41.08 -30.24 20.56
N GLY A 388 -41.80 -29.69 19.56
CA GLY A 388 -43.18 -29.24 19.75
C GLY A 388 -44.11 -30.37 20.14
N THR A 389 -44.02 -31.54 19.49
CA THR A 389 -44.82 -32.71 19.87
C THR A 389 -44.50 -33.23 21.28
N VAL A 390 -43.23 -33.16 21.70
CA VAL A 390 -42.84 -33.51 23.07
C VAL A 390 -43.46 -32.54 24.07
N ASP A 391 -43.40 -31.23 23.79
CA ASP A 391 -44.01 -30.20 24.64
C ASP A 391 -45.53 -30.37 24.75
N GLU A 392 -46.21 -30.73 23.66
CA GLU A 392 -47.64 -31.04 23.67
C GLU A 392 -47.99 -32.30 24.47
N LEU A 393 -47.19 -33.36 24.38
CA LEU A 393 -47.46 -34.65 25.03
C LEU A 393 -47.07 -34.69 26.52
N THR A 394 -46.14 -33.83 26.95
CA THR A 394 -45.67 -33.75 28.34
C THR A 394 -46.81 -33.53 29.35
N PRO A 395 -47.72 -32.54 29.20
CA PRO A 395 -48.80 -32.32 30.15
C PRO A 395 -49.81 -33.49 30.18
N PHE A 396 -50.04 -34.18 29.05
CA PHE A 396 -50.91 -35.35 29.04
C PHE A 396 -50.30 -36.52 29.81
N LYS A 397 -48.98 -36.72 29.71
CA LYS A 397 -48.28 -37.73 30.51
C LYS A 397 -48.39 -37.43 32.00
N GLU A 398 -48.16 -36.18 32.40
CA GLU A 398 -48.29 -35.75 33.80
C GLU A 398 -49.74 -35.91 34.32
N GLN A 399 -50.75 -35.59 33.51
CA GLN A 399 -52.15 -35.81 33.84
C GLN A 399 -52.48 -37.30 34.04
N VAL A 400 -51.98 -38.18 33.16
CA VAL A 400 -52.20 -39.63 33.27
C VAL A 400 -51.52 -40.20 34.50
N GLU A 401 -50.29 -39.78 34.81
CA GLU A 401 -49.59 -40.22 36.02
C GLU A 401 -50.29 -39.73 37.30
N THR A 402 -50.79 -38.49 37.30
CA THR A 402 -51.56 -37.93 38.43
C THR A 402 -52.87 -38.67 38.62
N ALA A 403 -53.64 -38.88 37.55
CA ALA A 403 -54.90 -39.62 37.61
C ALA A 403 -54.71 -41.08 38.03
N LYS A 404 -53.59 -41.71 37.64
CA LYS A 404 -53.24 -43.06 38.09
C LYS A 404 -52.92 -43.08 39.59
N LYS A 405 -52.14 -42.12 40.09
CA LYS A 405 -51.87 -41.99 41.53
C LYS A 405 -53.16 -41.74 42.32
N GLU A 406 -54.01 -40.83 41.87
CA GLU A 406 -55.31 -40.55 42.52
C GLU A 406 -56.23 -41.77 42.54
N LYS A 407 -56.23 -42.57 41.47
CA LYS A 407 -56.99 -43.82 41.44
C LYS A 407 -56.44 -44.85 42.44
N GLU A 408 -55.12 -45.04 42.49
CA GLU A 408 -54.48 -45.98 43.40
C GLU A 408 -54.63 -45.53 44.87
N THR A 409 -54.53 -44.23 45.17
CA THR A 409 -54.81 -43.70 46.51
C THR A 409 -56.28 -43.86 46.89
N ALA A 410 -57.22 -43.64 45.96
CA ALA A 410 -58.64 -43.86 46.21
C ALA A 410 -58.98 -45.34 46.47
N GLU A 411 -58.39 -46.26 45.71
CA GLU A 411 -58.55 -47.71 45.91
C GLU A 411 -57.98 -48.16 47.27
N LEU A 412 -56.80 -47.66 47.66
CA LEU A 412 -56.22 -47.94 48.98
C LEU A 412 -57.08 -47.32 50.10
N THR A 413 -57.52 -46.08 49.94
CA THR A 413 -58.42 -45.39 50.89
C THR A 413 -59.71 -46.18 51.09
N GLU A 414 -60.35 -46.64 50.01
CA GLU A 414 -61.58 -47.43 50.09
C GLU A 414 -61.34 -48.80 50.74
N LYS A 415 -60.24 -49.47 50.40
CA LYS A 415 -59.91 -50.79 50.94
C LYS A 415 -59.62 -50.73 52.44
N TYR A 416 -58.78 -49.80 52.88
CA TYR A 416 -58.32 -49.76 54.27
C TYR A 416 -59.31 -49.04 55.21
N SER A 417 -60.15 -48.12 54.71
CA SER A 417 -61.24 -47.52 55.51
C SER A 417 -62.30 -48.53 55.94
N LYS A 418 -62.44 -49.65 55.22
CA LYS A 418 -63.34 -50.76 55.59
C LYS A 418 -62.71 -51.74 56.59
N LEU A 419 -61.38 -51.75 56.72
CA LEU A 419 -60.62 -52.75 57.49
C LEU A 419 -60.10 -52.23 58.83
N ILE A 420 -60.02 -50.92 59.01
CA ILE A 420 -59.42 -50.26 60.19
C ILE A 420 -60.45 -49.30 60.81
N THR A 421 -60.38 -49.09 62.12
CA THR A 421 -61.26 -48.15 62.84
C THR A 421 -61.04 -46.70 62.39
N LYS A 422 -62.07 -45.85 62.50
CA LYS A 422 -62.02 -44.44 62.04
C LYS A 422 -60.89 -43.63 62.67
N GLU A 423 -60.52 -43.95 63.91
CA GLU A 423 -59.48 -43.25 64.65
C GLU A 423 -58.07 -43.61 64.15
N VAL A 424 -57.82 -44.90 63.86
CA VAL A 424 -56.55 -45.37 63.31
C VAL A 424 -56.41 -45.00 61.82
N PHE A 425 -57.51 -44.98 61.08
CA PHE A 425 -57.53 -44.52 59.69
C PHE A 425 -57.16 -43.04 59.53
N ALA A 426 -57.52 -42.21 60.51
CA ALA A 426 -57.16 -40.79 60.55
C ALA A 426 -55.74 -40.53 61.11
N SER A 427 -54.97 -41.57 61.44
CA SER A 427 -53.62 -41.41 61.97
C SER A 427 -52.63 -40.97 60.89
N GLU A 428 -51.67 -40.14 61.28
CA GLU A 428 -50.61 -39.61 60.41
C GLU A 428 -49.82 -40.72 59.70
N ARG A 429 -49.67 -41.88 60.37
CA ARG A 429 -49.00 -43.07 59.84
C ARG A 429 -49.78 -43.69 58.67
N VAL A 430 -51.10 -43.76 58.76
CA VAL A 430 -51.96 -44.34 57.70
C VAL A 430 -52.16 -43.37 56.55
N THR A 431 -52.33 -42.07 56.82
CA THR A 431 -52.46 -41.06 55.76
C THR A 431 -51.20 -40.95 54.91
N LYS A 432 -50.02 -40.97 55.55
CA LYS A 432 -48.73 -40.94 54.85
C LYS A 432 -48.49 -42.21 54.02
N ALA A 433 -48.83 -43.38 54.55
CA ALA A 433 -48.71 -44.63 53.82
C ALA A 433 -49.68 -44.73 52.61
N ILE A 434 -50.85 -44.07 52.66
CA ILE A 434 -51.76 -43.95 51.50
C ILE A 434 -51.17 -43.00 50.46
N GLU A 435 -50.63 -41.85 50.87
CA GLU A 435 -50.01 -40.86 49.96
C GLU A 435 -48.76 -41.42 49.25
N GLU A 436 -47.98 -42.24 49.95
CA GLU A 436 -46.78 -42.90 49.41
C GLU A 436 -47.08 -44.21 48.68
N LEU A 437 -48.35 -44.63 48.60
CA LEU A 437 -48.82 -45.91 48.02
C LEU A 437 -48.15 -47.15 48.66
N ASP A 438 -47.78 -47.06 49.93
CA ASP A 438 -47.12 -48.15 50.67
C ASP A 438 -48.12 -49.18 51.19
N SER A 439 -48.43 -50.14 50.32
CA SER A 439 -49.34 -51.24 50.65
C SER A 439 -48.81 -52.19 51.74
N VAL A 440 -47.50 -52.23 52.00
CA VAL A 440 -46.90 -53.11 53.02
C VAL A 440 -47.13 -52.53 54.40
N GLU A 441 -46.87 -51.24 54.56
CA GLU A 441 -47.11 -50.52 55.81
C GLU A 441 -48.60 -50.52 56.16
N LEU A 442 -49.49 -50.31 55.18
CA LEU A 442 -50.94 -50.35 55.39
C LEU A 442 -51.44 -51.73 55.84
N ASN A 443 -50.92 -52.82 55.27
CA ASN A 443 -51.24 -54.17 55.72
C ASN A 443 -50.72 -54.45 57.14
N SER A 444 -49.57 -53.91 57.52
CA SER A 444 -49.04 -54.04 58.89
C SER A 444 -50.00 -53.43 59.93
N VAL A 445 -50.57 -52.25 59.64
CA VAL A 445 -51.52 -51.56 60.52
C VAL A 445 -52.84 -52.35 60.63
N VAL A 446 -53.33 -52.95 59.54
CA VAL A 446 -54.52 -53.85 59.60
C VAL A 446 -54.26 -55.04 60.53
N VAL A 447 -53.09 -55.67 60.43
CA VAL A 447 -52.72 -56.82 61.27
C VAL A 447 -52.62 -56.43 62.74
N GLU A 448 -52.03 -55.26 63.05
CA GLU A 448 -51.99 -54.71 64.41
C GLU A 448 -53.39 -54.45 64.97
N GLU A 449 -54.31 -53.91 64.16
CA GLU A 449 -55.68 -53.62 64.59
C GLU A 449 -56.52 -54.89 64.81
N ILE A 450 -56.38 -55.90 63.94
CA ILE A 450 -57.01 -57.22 64.12
C ILE A 450 -56.44 -57.93 65.36
N ALA A 451 -55.15 -57.80 65.63
CA ALA A 451 -54.52 -58.35 66.83
C ALA A 451 -55.08 -57.71 68.11
N LYS A 452 -55.33 -56.39 68.09
CA LYS A 452 -56.00 -55.68 69.20
C LYS A 452 -57.45 -56.15 69.38
N GLN A 453 -58.24 -56.28 68.29
CA GLN A 453 -59.62 -56.78 68.38
C GLN A 453 -59.70 -58.22 68.91
N LYS A 454 -58.79 -59.11 68.51
CA LYS A 454 -58.71 -60.47 69.07
C LYS A 454 -58.30 -60.53 70.53
N GLN A 455 -57.59 -59.52 71.04
CA GLN A 455 -57.29 -59.39 72.47
C GLN A 455 -58.51 -58.92 73.27
N THR A 456 -59.43 -58.17 72.67
CA THR A 456 -60.69 -57.72 73.30
C THR A 456 -61.79 -58.78 73.30
N ASP A 457 -61.82 -59.71 72.34
CA ASP A 457 -62.83 -60.77 72.24
C ASP A 457 -62.53 -62.04 73.08
N LEU A 458 -61.45 -62.06 73.88
CA LEU A 458 -61.08 -63.19 74.76
C LEU A 458 -61.45 -63.00 76.24
N GLU A 459 -62.06 -61.86 76.61
CA GLU A 459 -62.63 -61.61 77.95
C GLU A 459 -64.17 -61.49 77.91
N THR A 460 -64.88 -62.48 77.39
CA THR A 460 -66.25 -62.82 77.89
C THR A 460 -66.76 -64.15 77.34
N ALA A 461 -67.27 -64.98 78.26
CA ALA A 461 -68.06 -66.20 78.07
C ALA A 461 -67.31 -67.52 77.76
N SER A 462 -66.79 -68.13 78.84
CA SER A 462 -66.66 -69.57 78.99
C SER A 462 -67.98 -70.21 79.42
N THR A 463 -68.21 -71.45 78.94
CA THR A 463 -69.19 -72.49 79.34
C THR A 463 -70.54 -72.57 78.60
N LYS A 464 -70.65 -73.45 77.60
CA LYS A 464 -71.16 -74.84 77.76
C LYS A 464 -71.23 -75.59 76.42
N ASP A 465 -70.81 -76.84 76.48
CA ASP A 465 -70.90 -77.90 75.48
C ASP A 465 -72.27 -78.05 74.79
N LYS A 466 -72.24 -78.41 73.51
CA LYS A 466 -72.64 -79.75 73.03
C LYS A 466 -72.41 -79.92 71.52
N ASP A 467 -71.72 -81.00 71.18
CA ASP A 467 -71.74 -81.65 69.87
C ASP A 467 -73.18 -81.82 69.32
N VAL A 468 -73.34 -81.71 67.99
CA VAL A 468 -73.73 -82.81 67.09
C VAL A 468 -73.99 -82.31 65.64
N VAL A 469 -73.08 -82.70 64.75
CA VAL A 469 -73.19 -83.41 63.43
C VAL A 469 -74.28 -83.07 62.35
N ILE A 470 -73.79 -83.13 61.08
CA ILE A 470 -74.39 -83.41 59.73
C ILE A 470 -75.04 -82.19 59.02
N ALA A 471 -74.80 -81.83 57.74
CA ALA A 471 -74.57 -82.64 56.54
C ALA A 471 -73.67 -81.99 55.48
N ALA A 472 -72.91 -82.83 54.77
CA ALA A 472 -72.19 -82.51 53.54
C ALA A 472 -73.13 -82.51 52.32
N THR A 473 -72.92 -81.58 51.39
CA THR A 473 -73.32 -81.74 49.99
C THR A 473 -72.24 -81.18 49.07
N GLN A 474 -71.86 -82.02 48.09
CA GLN A 474 -70.72 -81.87 47.17
C GLN A 474 -70.79 -80.64 46.24
N GLY A 475 -69.63 -80.10 45.89
CA GLY A 475 -69.48 -79.07 44.86
C GLY A 475 -68.05 -78.91 44.32
N LYS A 476 -67.52 -79.99 43.71
CA LYS A 476 -66.47 -80.07 42.67
C LYS A 476 -65.14 -79.31 42.87
N ASP A 477 -64.11 -80.09 43.16
CA ASP A 477 -62.70 -79.73 42.98
C ASP A 477 -62.25 -79.78 41.52
N LEU A 478 -61.54 -78.71 41.17
CA LEU A 478 -60.22 -78.63 40.52
C LEU A 478 -59.92 -79.57 39.35
N ILE A 479 -59.80 -78.92 38.19
CA ILE A 479 -59.33 -79.45 36.93
C ILE A 479 -57.90 -80.01 37.06
N THR A 480 -57.76 -81.17 36.42
CA THR A 480 -56.60 -82.04 36.29
C THR A 480 -55.47 -81.48 35.43
N TYR A 481 -54.26 -81.83 35.84
CA TYR A 481 -53.01 -81.77 35.07
C TYR A 481 -52.91 -82.95 34.09
N ASP A 482 -52.54 -82.66 32.84
CA ASP A 482 -51.67 -83.44 31.93
C ASP A 482 -51.79 -82.81 30.53
N LYS A 483 -50.85 -82.87 29.59
CA LYS A 483 -49.39 -83.07 29.47
C LYS A 483 -49.17 -82.96 27.94
N ASP A 484 -47.92 -82.96 27.50
CA ASP A 484 -47.50 -83.12 26.10
C ASP A 484 -47.63 -81.84 25.24
N ALA A 485 -46.56 -81.11 25.00
CA ALA A 485 -45.39 -81.43 24.17
C ALA A 485 -45.62 -81.15 22.68
N SER A 486 -44.53 -80.67 22.06
CA SER A 486 -44.27 -80.52 20.63
C SER A 486 -44.66 -79.15 20.03
N TYR A 487 -43.68 -78.28 19.74
CA TYR A 487 -42.93 -78.17 18.46
C TYR A 487 -43.64 -77.13 17.53
N TRP A 488 -43.07 -76.17 16.79
CA TRP A 488 -41.87 -75.97 15.96
C TRP A 488 -41.66 -74.44 15.80
N ALA A 489 -40.46 -73.88 15.98
CA ALA A 489 -39.42 -73.56 14.98
C ALA A 489 -39.66 -72.30 14.08
N SER A 490 -38.62 -71.45 14.05
CA SER A 490 -38.36 -70.30 13.16
C SER A 490 -38.08 -70.76 11.70
N PRO A 491 -38.04 -69.89 10.64
CA PRO A 491 -36.82 -69.10 10.37
C PRO A 491 -36.99 -67.76 9.61
N ARG A 492 -35.86 -67.06 9.51
CA ARG A 492 -35.52 -65.81 8.78
C ARG A 492 -36.07 -65.68 7.35
N SER A 493 -36.26 -64.43 6.94
CA SER A 493 -35.77 -63.86 5.66
C SER A 493 -35.31 -62.43 5.89
#